data_AF-A0A6G6K8S1-F1
#
_entry.id   AF-A0A6G6K8S1-F1
#
_cell.length_a   1.000
_cell.length_b   1.000
_cell.length_c   1.000
_cell.angle_alpha   90.00
_cell.angle_beta   90.00
_cell.angle_gamma   90.00
#
_symmetry.space_group_name_H-M   'P 1'
#
loop_
_entity.id
_entity.type
_entity.pdbx_description
1 polymer ?
#
loop_
_entity_poly.entity_id
_entity_poly.type
_entity_poly.pdbx_seq_one_letter_code
_entity_poly.pdbx_strand_id
1 'polypeptide(L)'
;MPERYRLTKEHFASFADIAPLCAFYQDANAIAANDAEPVFRRKVKGAPVECCSMRWGIEIADRKVINTKSENTNQHRGTVVHGRCLIPMSGWLDMFRTTSRGLDPVLVQPTDKSALACAGLWTSRWHPAWSQAREAFSMLTAPAGSGSLWLHHRMPLLVPREMWSLWLSDTLPYEEVCELIEVLTKQTRKLKLLTHPVRPLMRHLVIADDFSEPLPWWKPSYQTALSIVHRRQFVCPAEFAAESAVNVGRAANVLARLQQHGYLDFRPNPAAEDMEMWALPLQDEDAARAEKWRKERGRGQVG
;
A
#
# COMPACT_ATOMS: atom_id res chain seq x y z
N MET A 1 -2.15 -4.37 -3.28
CA MET A 1 -3.08 -3.35 -2.75
C MET A 1 -2.89 -3.37 -1.24
N PRO A 2 -3.09 -2.27 -0.51
CA PRO A 2 -2.94 -2.30 0.94
C PRO A 2 -3.88 -3.35 1.54
N GLU A 3 -3.29 -4.33 2.21
CA GLU A 3 -4.01 -5.38 2.95
C GLU A 3 -3.88 -5.21 4.46
N ARG A 4 -3.06 -4.24 4.88
CA ARG A 4 -2.89 -3.85 6.26
C ARG A 4 -2.73 -2.34 6.38
N TYR A 5 -3.18 -1.78 7.50
CA TYR A 5 -2.88 -0.41 7.86
C TYR A 5 -2.59 -0.26 9.35
N ARG A 6 -2.08 0.92 9.71
CA ARG A 6 -1.71 1.28 11.09
C ARG A 6 -2.55 2.47 11.51
N LEU A 7 -3.06 2.43 12.73
CA LEU A 7 -3.65 3.58 13.39
C LEU A 7 -3.10 3.66 14.82
N THR A 8 -2.79 4.86 15.27
CA THR A 8 -2.34 5.13 16.64
C THR A 8 -3.31 6.09 17.31
N LYS A 9 -3.41 6.11 18.63
CA LYS A 9 -4.23 7.02 19.43
C LYS A 9 -3.95 8.49 19.12
N GLU A 10 -2.69 8.87 18.94
CA GLU A 10 -2.31 10.25 18.57
C GLU A 10 -2.97 10.67 17.24
N HIS A 11 -2.78 9.87 16.19
CA HIS A 11 -3.40 10.14 14.89
C HIS A 11 -4.93 10.00 14.95
N PHE A 12 -5.48 9.09 15.77
CA PHE A 12 -6.92 8.94 15.95
C PHE A 12 -7.55 10.15 16.66
N ALA A 13 -6.84 10.74 17.63
CA ALA A 13 -7.27 11.95 18.33
C ALA A 13 -7.52 13.13 17.38
N SER A 14 -6.82 13.16 16.23
CA SER A 14 -6.97 14.20 15.21
C SER A 14 -8.34 14.22 14.52
N PHE A 15 -9.20 13.21 14.75
CA PHE A 15 -10.54 13.11 14.18
C PHE A 15 -11.66 13.53 15.16
N ALA A 16 -11.31 13.95 16.38
CA ALA A 16 -12.28 14.30 17.42
C ALA A 16 -13.19 15.50 17.06
N ASP A 17 -12.79 16.31 16.08
CA ASP A 17 -13.57 17.43 15.55
C ASP A 17 -14.73 17.00 14.64
N ILE A 18 -14.70 15.78 14.10
CA ILE A 18 -15.77 15.27 13.23
C ILE A 18 -16.87 14.61 14.06
N ALA A 19 -16.49 13.81 15.06
CA ALA A 19 -17.41 13.09 15.93
C ALA A 19 -16.70 12.65 17.22
N PRO A 20 -17.44 12.40 18.33
CA PRO A 20 -16.89 11.76 19.52
C PRO A 20 -16.23 10.43 19.17
N LEU A 21 -15.02 10.20 19.67
CA LEU A 21 -14.21 9.03 19.36
C LEU A 21 -14.67 7.78 20.10
N CYS A 22 -14.44 6.61 19.51
CA CYS A 22 -14.62 5.32 20.19
C CYS A 22 -13.72 5.22 21.43
N ALA A 23 -14.32 5.22 22.63
CA ALA A 23 -13.61 5.32 23.91
C ALA A 23 -12.58 4.19 24.17
N PHE A 24 -12.72 3.04 23.52
CA PHE A 24 -11.91 1.84 23.78
C PHE A 24 -10.81 1.58 22.73
N TYR A 25 -10.59 2.50 21.79
CA TYR A 25 -9.58 2.31 20.77
C TYR A 25 -8.16 2.18 21.37
N GLN A 26 -7.39 1.22 20.87
CA GLN A 26 -5.99 0.99 21.23
C GLN A 26 -5.12 1.05 19.97
N ASP A 27 -3.84 1.39 20.14
CA ASP A 27 -2.90 1.41 19.02
C ASP A 27 -2.87 0.06 18.29
N ALA A 28 -2.97 0.13 16.96
CA ALA A 28 -2.95 -1.05 16.12
C ALA A 28 -1.92 -0.87 15.00
N ASN A 29 -0.84 -1.66 15.07
CA ASN A 29 0.30 -1.58 14.14
C ASN A 29 0.08 -2.29 12.80
N ALA A 30 -0.96 -3.13 12.71
CA ALA A 30 -1.10 -4.11 11.64
C ALA A 30 -2.55 -4.55 11.41
N ILE A 31 -3.49 -3.59 11.44
CA ILE A 31 -4.91 -3.85 11.20
C ILE A 31 -5.05 -4.62 9.89
N ALA A 32 -5.72 -5.75 9.93
CA ALA A 32 -5.90 -6.66 8.81
C ALA A 32 -7.37 -6.80 8.41
N ALA A 33 -7.59 -7.43 7.27
CA ALA A 33 -8.93 -7.86 6.87
C ALA A 33 -9.62 -8.66 7.99
N ASN A 34 -10.91 -8.37 8.22
CA ASN A 34 -11.78 -8.84 9.32
C ASN A 34 -11.68 -8.13 10.65
N ASP A 35 -10.64 -7.34 10.89
CA ASP A 35 -10.55 -6.57 12.12
C ASP A 35 -11.69 -5.54 12.15
N ALA A 36 -12.19 -5.28 13.36
CA ALA A 36 -13.26 -4.33 13.60
C ALA A 36 -12.67 -3.03 14.14
N GLU A 37 -12.72 -1.99 13.32
CA GLU A 37 -11.92 -0.78 13.52
C GLU A 37 -12.77 0.47 13.45
N PRO A 38 -12.33 1.58 14.07
CA PRO A 38 -13.09 2.82 14.05
C PRO A 38 -13.18 3.36 12.62
N VAL A 39 -14.39 3.68 12.20
CA VAL A 39 -14.68 4.43 10.97
C VAL A 39 -15.66 5.55 11.28
N PHE A 40 -15.58 6.62 10.51
CA PHE A 40 -16.53 7.73 10.59
C PHE A 40 -17.54 7.64 9.46
N ARG A 41 -18.83 7.69 9.77
CA ARG A 41 -19.90 7.59 8.77
C ARG A 41 -21.14 8.37 9.17
N ARG A 42 -22.06 8.57 8.24
CA ARG A 42 -23.48 8.80 8.56
C ARG A 42 -24.23 7.49 8.43
N LYS A 43 -24.95 7.09 9.48
CA LYS A 43 -25.69 5.81 9.49
C LYS A 43 -26.93 5.86 8.61
N VAL A 44 -27.63 6.98 8.65
CA VAL A 44 -28.84 7.27 7.86
C VAL A 44 -28.79 8.71 7.36
N LYS A 45 -29.57 9.01 6.33
CA LYS A 45 -29.63 10.36 5.75
C LYS A 45 -30.03 11.40 6.81
N GLY A 46 -29.29 12.50 6.89
CA GLY A 46 -29.49 13.61 7.83
C GLY A 46 -28.95 13.37 9.24
N ALA A 47 -28.52 12.15 9.58
CA ALA A 47 -27.93 11.87 10.90
C ALA A 47 -26.55 12.52 11.02
N PRO A 48 -26.11 12.92 12.23
CA PRO A 48 -24.75 13.38 12.46
C PRO A 48 -23.73 12.30 12.07
N VAL A 49 -22.49 12.72 11.81
CA VAL A 49 -21.39 11.76 11.66
C VAL A 49 -21.17 11.08 13.00
N GLU A 50 -21.05 9.77 12.99
CA GLU A 50 -20.68 8.95 14.15
C GLU A 50 -19.32 8.28 13.91
N CYS A 51 -18.58 8.07 14.99
CA CYS A 51 -17.47 7.12 15.02
C CYS A 51 -17.99 5.77 15.51
N CYS A 52 -17.83 4.71 14.73
CA CYS A 52 -18.27 3.36 15.11
C CYS A 52 -17.21 2.31 14.78
N SER A 53 -17.18 1.21 15.54
CA SER A 53 -16.37 0.04 15.18
C SER A 53 -17.09 -0.75 14.08
N MET A 54 -16.39 -1.01 12.98
CA MET A 54 -16.94 -1.73 11.83
C MET A 54 -15.91 -2.71 11.27
N ARG A 55 -16.37 -3.86 10.76
CA ARG A 55 -15.48 -4.87 10.17
C ARG A 55 -14.91 -4.41 8.83
N TRP A 56 -13.61 -4.58 8.63
CA TRP A 56 -12.99 -4.42 7.32
C TRP A 56 -13.17 -5.68 6.45
N GLY A 57 -13.92 -5.56 5.37
CA GLY A 57 -14.18 -6.62 4.40
C GLY A 57 -15.66 -6.91 4.23
N ILE A 58 -16.24 -6.40 3.14
CA ILE A 58 -17.65 -6.63 2.79
C ILE A 58 -17.79 -8.05 2.25
N GLU A 59 -18.67 -8.84 2.87
CA GLU A 59 -19.03 -10.18 2.42
C GLU A 59 -20.10 -10.08 1.32
N ILE A 60 -19.80 -10.61 0.13
CA ILE A 60 -20.70 -10.68 -1.02
C ILE A 60 -20.68 -12.12 -1.52
N ALA A 61 -21.77 -12.85 -1.28
CA ALA A 61 -21.86 -14.28 -1.52
C ALA A 61 -20.65 -15.02 -0.89
N ASP A 62 -19.84 -15.71 -1.67
CA ASP A 62 -18.65 -16.45 -1.29
C ASP A 62 -17.35 -15.61 -1.31
N ARG A 63 -17.44 -14.32 -1.66
CA ARG A 63 -16.27 -13.44 -1.81
C ARG A 63 -16.22 -12.36 -0.74
N LYS A 64 -14.99 -11.98 -0.38
CA LYS A 64 -14.72 -10.83 0.50
C LYS A 64 -14.11 -9.68 -0.30
N VAL A 65 -14.68 -8.50 -0.13
CA VAL A 65 -14.22 -7.24 -0.73
C VAL A 65 -13.65 -6.35 0.37
N ILE A 66 -12.32 -6.37 0.51
CA ILE A 66 -11.58 -5.47 1.42
C ILE A 66 -11.22 -4.14 0.75
N ASN A 67 -11.02 -4.15 -0.56
CA ASN A 67 -10.61 -3.00 -1.35
C ASN A 67 -11.51 -2.86 -2.57
N THR A 68 -12.00 -1.65 -2.80
CA THR A 68 -12.78 -1.28 -3.99
C THR A 68 -11.94 -0.30 -4.82
N LYS A 69 -11.86 -0.53 -6.14
CA LYS A 69 -11.17 0.41 -7.04
C LYS A 69 -12.01 1.67 -7.20
N SER A 70 -11.39 2.84 -7.12
CA SER A 70 -12.05 4.13 -7.33
C SER A 70 -12.71 4.26 -8.71
N GLU A 71 -12.23 3.51 -9.70
CA GLU A 71 -12.79 3.45 -11.05
C GLU A 71 -14.03 2.54 -11.17
N ASN A 72 -14.27 1.66 -10.18
CA ASN A 72 -15.36 0.67 -10.20
C ASN A 72 -16.60 1.13 -9.39
N THR A 73 -16.77 2.44 -9.18
CA THR A 73 -17.88 3.00 -8.39
C THR A 73 -19.25 2.77 -9.03
N ASN A 74 -19.31 2.61 -10.35
CA ASN A 74 -20.52 2.33 -11.11
C ASN A 74 -21.20 1.01 -10.72
N GLN A 75 -20.44 -0.02 -10.33
CA GLN A 75 -20.96 -1.31 -9.86
C GLN A 75 -21.56 -1.22 -8.44
N HIS A 76 -21.37 -0.09 -7.77
CA HIS A 76 -21.72 0.12 -6.37
C HIS A 76 -22.50 1.43 -6.16
N ARG A 77 -23.22 1.94 -7.17
CA ARG A 77 -23.91 3.25 -7.16
C ARG A 77 -24.62 3.57 -5.84
N GLY A 78 -25.51 2.69 -5.37
CA GLY A 78 -26.25 2.92 -4.11
C GLY A 78 -25.34 3.06 -2.89
N THR A 79 -24.32 2.20 -2.77
CA THR A 79 -23.32 2.27 -1.70
C THR A 79 -22.42 3.51 -1.86
N VAL A 80 -22.08 3.91 -3.08
CA VAL A 80 -21.29 5.11 -3.33
C VAL A 80 -22.05 6.35 -2.91
N VAL A 81 -23.37 6.42 -3.10
CA VAL A 81 -24.18 7.59 -2.71
C VAL A 81 -24.46 7.65 -1.21
N HIS A 82 -24.75 6.53 -0.56
CA HIS A 82 -25.23 6.53 0.83
C HIS A 82 -24.30 5.86 1.84
N GLY A 83 -23.38 5.04 1.36
CA GLY A 83 -22.49 4.20 2.16
C GLY A 83 -21.07 4.71 2.18
N ARG A 84 -20.82 6.03 2.26
CA ARG A 84 -19.44 6.56 2.39
C ARG A 84 -19.01 6.59 3.85
N CYS A 85 -17.75 6.24 4.10
CA CYS A 85 -17.10 6.39 5.41
C CYS A 85 -15.67 6.94 5.27
N LEU A 86 -15.12 7.50 6.35
CA LEU A 86 -13.69 7.80 6.48
C LEU A 86 -13.04 6.74 7.37
N ILE A 87 -11.92 6.22 6.89
CA ILE A 87 -11.09 5.24 7.58
C ILE A 87 -9.85 5.97 8.10
N PRO A 88 -9.76 6.25 9.42
CA PRO A 88 -8.59 6.89 10.01
C PRO A 88 -7.37 5.97 9.94
N MET A 89 -6.22 6.52 9.58
CA MET A 89 -4.95 5.80 9.60
C MET A 89 -3.77 6.74 9.92
N SER A 90 -2.73 6.19 10.51
CA SER A 90 -1.41 6.81 10.62
C SER A 90 -0.48 6.42 9.46
N GLY A 91 -0.87 5.39 8.70
CA GLY A 91 -0.13 4.86 7.56
C GLY A 91 -0.72 3.55 7.09
N TRP A 92 -0.31 3.07 5.92
CA TRP A 92 -0.66 1.73 5.43
C TRP A 92 0.58 0.89 5.23
N LEU A 93 0.43 -0.43 5.26
CA LEU A 93 1.50 -1.34 4.90
C LEU A 93 1.28 -1.85 3.48
N ASP A 94 2.34 -1.80 2.71
CA ASP A 94 2.41 -2.49 1.42
C ASP A 94 3.58 -3.47 1.42
N MET A 95 3.56 -4.41 0.48
CA MET A 95 4.56 -5.46 0.40
C MET A 95 5.51 -5.17 -0.74
N PHE A 96 6.76 -4.86 -0.41
CA PHE A 96 7.81 -4.77 -1.40
C PHE A 96 8.25 -6.18 -1.81
N ARG A 97 8.17 -6.48 -3.11
CA ARG A 97 8.65 -7.75 -3.67
C ARG A 97 10.15 -7.67 -3.93
N THR A 98 10.94 -8.29 -3.07
CA THR A 98 12.34 -8.58 -3.40
C THR A 98 12.42 -9.82 -4.29
N THR A 99 13.41 -9.87 -5.16
CA THR A 99 13.63 -10.99 -6.08
C THR A 99 14.19 -12.23 -5.37
N SER A 100 14.79 -12.05 -4.18
CA SER A 100 15.57 -13.09 -3.49
C SER A 100 15.12 -13.41 -2.06
N ARG A 101 14.37 -12.54 -1.39
CA ARG A 101 14.02 -12.67 0.05
C ARG A 101 12.52 -12.71 0.35
N GLY A 102 11.66 -12.64 -0.67
CA GLY A 102 10.20 -12.64 -0.49
C GLY A 102 9.60 -11.25 -0.33
N LEU A 103 8.43 -11.18 0.31
CA LEU A 103 7.65 -9.96 0.49
C LEU A 103 8.06 -9.26 1.79
N ASP A 104 8.75 -8.12 1.68
CA ASP A 104 9.10 -7.29 2.84
C ASP A 104 8.02 -6.23 3.08
N PRO A 105 7.42 -6.15 4.28
CA PRO A 105 6.44 -5.13 4.57
C PRO A 105 7.10 -3.76 4.70
N VAL A 106 6.50 -2.77 4.06
CA VAL A 106 6.90 -1.37 4.10
C VAL A 106 5.72 -0.55 4.59
N LEU A 107 5.91 0.14 5.69
CA LEU A 107 4.98 1.14 6.20
C LEU A 107 5.13 2.43 5.38
N VAL A 108 4.01 2.92 4.86
CA VAL A 108 3.93 4.17 4.12
C VAL A 108 3.13 5.20 4.92
N GLN A 109 3.68 6.41 5.06
CA GLN A 109 3.15 7.50 5.88
C GLN A 109 3.36 8.85 5.20
N PRO A 110 2.63 9.92 5.55
CA PRO A 110 2.90 11.23 5.00
C PRO A 110 4.20 11.81 5.60
N THR A 111 4.89 12.66 4.84
CA THR A 111 6.18 13.25 5.27
C THR A 111 6.09 14.15 6.49
N ASP A 112 4.93 14.77 6.69
CA ASP A 112 4.63 15.65 7.83
C ASP A 112 4.13 14.90 9.06
N LYS A 113 4.04 13.55 8.98
CA LYS A 113 3.54 12.67 10.05
C LYS A 113 2.09 12.99 10.47
N SER A 114 1.30 13.65 9.61
CA SER A 114 -0.10 13.91 9.91
C SER A 114 -0.95 12.63 9.92
N ALA A 115 -2.13 12.70 10.54
CA ALA A 115 -3.18 11.72 10.31
C ALA A 115 -3.58 11.68 8.84
N LEU A 116 -3.85 10.47 8.34
CA LEU A 116 -4.41 10.21 7.03
C LEU A 116 -5.85 9.73 7.21
N ALA A 117 -6.72 10.09 6.27
CA ALA A 117 -8.06 9.53 6.17
C ALA A 117 -8.22 8.89 4.80
N CYS A 118 -8.60 7.62 4.76
CA CYS A 118 -8.93 6.96 3.51
C CYS A 118 -10.44 6.97 3.27
N ALA A 119 -10.81 7.24 2.02
CA ALA A 119 -12.16 7.08 1.52
C ALA A 119 -12.57 5.60 1.63
N GLY A 120 -13.68 5.32 2.29
CA GLY A 120 -14.23 3.99 2.42
C GLY A 120 -15.67 3.92 1.93
N LEU A 121 -16.10 2.71 1.57
CA LEU A 121 -17.49 2.37 1.34
C LEU A 121 -17.95 1.38 2.41
N TRP A 122 -19.12 1.57 2.98
CA TRP A 122 -19.71 0.68 3.97
C TRP A 122 -21.12 0.25 3.57
N THR A 123 -21.52 -0.91 4.06
CA THR A 123 -22.87 -1.44 3.86
C THR A 123 -23.31 -2.21 5.09
N SER A 124 -24.63 -2.20 5.35
CA SER A 124 -25.27 -3.16 6.24
C SER A 124 -25.90 -4.27 5.39
N ARG A 125 -25.58 -5.53 5.68
CA ARG A 125 -26.13 -6.69 4.96
C ARG A 125 -26.75 -7.67 5.93
N TRP A 126 -27.92 -8.16 5.59
CA TRP A 126 -28.54 -9.28 6.30
C TRP A 126 -28.29 -10.58 5.54
N HIS A 127 -28.13 -11.67 6.28
CA HIS A 127 -28.01 -13.03 5.74
C HIS A 127 -28.83 -13.97 6.63
N PRO A 128 -29.54 -14.97 6.08
CA PRO A 128 -30.38 -15.87 6.87
C PRO A 128 -29.66 -16.60 8.00
N ALA A 129 -28.37 -16.90 7.82
CA ALA A 129 -27.54 -17.53 8.83
C ALA A 129 -27.06 -16.59 9.95
N TRP A 130 -27.40 -15.29 9.92
CA TRP A 130 -26.99 -14.31 10.93
C TRP A 130 -28.19 -13.84 11.74
N SER A 131 -28.04 -13.74 13.06
CA SER A 131 -29.07 -13.22 13.96
C SER A 131 -29.38 -11.74 13.74
N GLN A 132 -28.45 -11.00 13.14
CA GLN A 132 -28.58 -9.57 12.84
C GLN A 132 -27.84 -9.20 11.56
N ALA A 133 -28.22 -8.07 10.97
CA ALA A 133 -27.47 -7.49 9.86
C ALA A 133 -26.04 -7.18 10.32
N ARG A 134 -25.06 -7.47 9.46
CA ARG A 134 -23.65 -7.18 9.69
C ARG A 134 -23.25 -5.94 8.89
N GLU A 135 -22.54 -5.05 9.57
CA GLU A 135 -21.97 -3.86 8.96
C GLU A 135 -20.49 -4.11 8.66
N ALA A 136 -20.10 -3.79 7.43
CA ALA A 136 -18.72 -3.93 6.98
C ALA A 136 -18.36 -2.82 6.02
N PHE A 137 -17.06 -2.49 5.96
CA PHE A 137 -16.52 -1.51 5.04
C PHE A 137 -15.47 -2.11 4.10
N SER A 138 -15.25 -1.43 2.98
CA SER A 138 -14.19 -1.64 2.01
C SER A 138 -13.43 -0.32 1.85
N MET A 139 -12.11 -0.40 1.73
CA MET A 139 -11.27 0.76 1.47
C MET A 139 -11.33 1.10 -0.02
N LEU A 140 -11.47 2.38 -0.37
CA LEU A 140 -11.27 2.80 -1.75
C LEU A 140 -9.76 2.91 -2.03
N THR A 141 -9.37 2.43 -3.20
CA THR A 141 -7.99 2.50 -3.67
C THR A 141 -7.92 3.26 -4.98
N ALA A 142 -6.83 3.97 -5.21
CA ALA A 142 -6.55 4.75 -6.42
C ALA A 142 -5.24 4.28 -7.10
N PRO A 143 -4.98 4.65 -8.37
CA PRO A 143 -3.67 4.47 -8.98
C PRO A 143 -2.59 5.13 -8.12
N ALA A 144 -1.46 4.44 -7.92
CA ALA A 144 -0.37 4.97 -7.11
C ALA A 144 0.26 6.24 -7.75
N GLY A 145 0.64 7.18 -6.88
CA GLY A 145 1.48 8.32 -7.24
C GLY A 145 2.96 7.93 -7.32
N SER A 146 3.82 8.84 -7.77
CA SER A 146 5.26 8.57 -7.88
C SER A 146 5.91 8.15 -6.56
N GLY A 147 5.41 8.62 -5.42
CA GLY A 147 5.92 8.28 -4.09
C GLY A 147 5.70 6.82 -3.66
N SER A 148 4.73 6.11 -4.24
CA SER A 148 4.38 4.73 -3.86
C SER A 148 4.32 3.74 -5.03
N LEU A 149 4.43 4.20 -6.27
CA LEU A 149 4.34 3.35 -7.48
C LEU A 149 5.41 2.26 -7.53
N TRP A 150 6.58 2.52 -6.94
CA TRP A 150 7.68 1.57 -6.84
C TRP A 150 7.41 0.41 -5.85
N LEU A 151 6.46 0.59 -4.91
CA LEU A 151 5.98 -0.47 -4.01
C LEU A 151 4.86 -1.27 -4.68
N HIS A 152 3.85 -0.56 -5.19
CA HIS A 152 2.65 -1.17 -5.75
C HIS A 152 1.92 -0.18 -6.68
N HIS A 153 1.21 -0.70 -7.68
CA HIS A 153 0.47 0.11 -8.67
C HIS A 153 -0.80 0.80 -8.13
N ARG A 154 -1.15 0.58 -6.86
CA ARG A 154 -2.35 1.10 -6.17
C ARG A 154 -1.99 1.53 -4.76
N MET A 155 -2.67 2.56 -4.27
CA MET A 155 -2.58 3.04 -2.88
C MET A 155 -3.98 3.36 -2.34
N PRO A 156 -4.17 3.56 -1.02
CA PRO A 156 -5.42 4.08 -0.48
C PRO A 156 -5.82 5.39 -1.17
N LEU A 157 -7.12 5.57 -1.45
CA LEU A 157 -7.66 6.86 -1.90
C LEU A 157 -7.80 7.76 -0.67
N LEU A 158 -6.98 8.80 -0.57
CA LEU A 158 -6.90 9.63 0.62
C LEU A 158 -7.80 10.87 0.49
N VAL A 159 -8.42 11.26 1.60
CA VAL A 159 -9.30 12.42 1.71
C VAL A 159 -8.60 13.47 2.55
N PRO A 160 -8.22 14.63 1.97
CA PRO A 160 -7.68 15.75 2.73
C PRO A 160 -8.66 16.23 3.80
N ARG A 161 -8.13 16.79 4.89
CA ARG A 161 -8.91 17.18 6.07
C ARG A 161 -10.06 18.12 5.72
N GLU A 162 -9.78 19.09 4.87
CA GLU A 162 -10.73 20.08 4.37
C GLU A 162 -11.87 19.48 3.53
N MET A 163 -11.74 18.24 3.06
CA MET A 163 -12.76 17.54 2.26
C MET A 163 -13.50 16.46 3.04
N TRP A 164 -13.20 16.24 4.32
CA TRP A 164 -13.86 15.22 5.15
C TRP A 164 -15.37 15.39 5.21
N SER A 165 -15.85 16.61 5.49
CA SER A 165 -17.27 16.91 5.56
C SER A 165 -17.98 16.73 4.21
N LEU A 166 -17.31 17.07 3.11
CA LEU A 166 -17.85 16.90 1.76
C LEU A 166 -17.94 15.41 1.40
N TRP A 167 -16.89 14.63 1.68
CA TRP A 167 -16.89 13.19 1.49
C TRP A 167 -17.99 12.49 2.30
N LEU A 168 -18.20 12.90 3.54
CA LEU A 168 -19.25 12.38 4.44
C LEU A 168 -20.62 13.05 4.26
N SER A 169 -20.78 13.96 3.29
CA SER A 169 -22.10 14.50 2.94
C SER A 169 -23.00 13.36 2.43
N ASP A 170 -24.30 13.42 2.65
CA ASP A 170 -25.28 12.48 2.10
C ASP A 170 -26.25 13.15 1.10
N THR A 171 -25.92 14.40 0.72
CA THR A 171 -26.71 15.20 -0.22
C THR A 171 -26.15 15.18 -1.64
N LEU A 172 -24.91 14.73 -1.82
CA LEU A 172 -24.26 14.70 -3.14
C LEU A 172 -24.92 13.62 -4.03
N PRO A 173 -25.39 13.99 -5.24
CA PRO A 173 -25.79 13.01 -6.25
C PRO A 173 -24.59 12.18 -6.71
N TYR A 174 -24.87 11.03 -7.35
CA TYR A 174 -23.84 10.07 -7.74
C TYR A 174 -22.76 10.68 -8.66
N GLU A 175 -23.17 11.54 -9.59
CA GLU A 175 -22.29 12.20 -10.55
C GLU A 175 -21.28 13.12 -9.84
N GLU A 176 -21.74 13.94 -8.89
CA GLU A 176 -20.85 14.79 -8.07
C GLU A 176 -19.90 13.97 -7.18
N VAL A 177 -20.35 12.82 -6.69
CA VAL A 177 -19.46 11.90 -5.94
C VAL A 177 -18.37 11.33 -6.85
N CYS A 178 -18.69 11.02 -8.11
CA CYS A 178 -17.68 10.58 -9.08
C CYS A 178 -16.64 11.68 -9.33
N GLU A 179 -17.07 12.92 -9.55
CA GLU A 179 -16.19 14.07 -9.71
C GLU A 179 -15.30 14.28 -8.48
N LEU A 180 -15.87 14.17 -7.28
CA LEU A 180 -15.12 14.22 -6.02
C LEU A 180 -14.05 13.13 -5.97
N ILE A 181 -14.38 11.89 -6.34
CA ILE A 181 -13.41 10.78 -6.36
C ILE A 181 -12.27 11.06 -7.35
N GLU A 182 -12.53 11.68 -8.49
CA GLU A 182 -11.49 12.09 -9.44
C GLU A 182 -10.57 13.17 -8.87
N VAL A 183 -11.13 14.19 -8.21
CA VAL A 183 -10.37 15.24 -7.52
C VAL A 183 -9.47 14.63 -6.45
N LEU A 184 -10.05 13.78 -5.59
CA LEU A 184 -9.32 13.07 -4.53
C LEU A 184 -8.21 12.17 -5.11
N THR A 185 -8.46 11.51 -6.24
CA THR A 185 -7.46 10.69 -6.92
C THR A 185 -6.27 11.53 -7.39
N LYS A 186 -6.53 12.70 -8.00
CA LYS A 186 -5.47 13.62 -8.45
C LYS A 186 -4.65 14.16 -7.28
N GLN A 187 -5.28 14.49 -6.15
CA GLN A 187 -4.59 14.97 -4.96
C GLN A 187 -3.79 13.85 -4.28
N THR A 188 -4.40 12.67 -4.10
CA THR A 188 -3.75 11.49 -3.50
C THR A 188 -2.44 11.14 -4.20
N ARG A 189 -2.41 11.19 -5.54
CA ARG A 189 -1.22 10.89 -6.34
C ARG A 189 -0.06 11.88 -6.18
N LYS A 190 -0.34 13.07 -5.65
CA LYS A 190 0.65 14.15 -5.43
C LYS A 190 1.21 14.16 -4.00
N LEU A 191 0.68 13.32 -3.10
CA LEU A 191 1.13 13.29 -1.72
C LEU A 191 2.61 12.88 -1.63
N LYS A 192 3.34 13.60 -0.77
CA LYS A 192 4.72 13.25 -0.41
C LYS A 192 4.68 12.21 0.69
N LEU A 193 5.29 11.06 0.42
CA LEU A 193 5.22 9.89 1.27
C LEU A 193 6.60 9.50 1.76
N LEU A 194 6.69 9.12 3.03
CA LEU A 194 7.80 8.41 3.63
C LEU A 194 7.49 6.92 3.66
N THR A 195 8.53 6.11 3.51
CA THR A 195 8.42 4.65 3.51
C THR A 195 9.46 4.07 4.45
N HIS A 196 9.01 3.24 5.38
CA HIS A 196 9.82 2.59 6.41
C HIS A 196 9.66 1.07 6.29
N PRO A 197 10.72 0.28 6.10
CA PRO A 197 10.63 -1.17 6.19
C PRO A 197 10.25 -1.58 7.60
N VAL A 198 9.54 -2.68 7.67
CA VAL A 198 9.00 -3.21 8.91
C VAL A 198 9.46 -4.66 9.04
N ARG A 199 9.76 -5.12 10.25
CA ARG A 199 10.07 -6.53 10.46
C ARG A 199 8.77 -7.27 10.79
N PRO A 200 8.43 -8.35 10.05
CA PRO A 200 7.31 -9.19 10.41
C PRO A 200 7.68 -10.01 11.65
N LEU A 201 7.04 -9.74 12.80
CA LEU A 201 6.90 -10.75 13.86
C LEU A 201 5.61 -11.52 13.62
N MET A 202 5.59 -12.80 14.01
CA MET A 202 4.53 -13.77 13.69
C MET A 202 3.08 -13.37 14.06
N ARG A 203 2.88 -12.26 14.80
CA ARG A 203 1.55 -11.66 15.08
C ARG A 203 1.50 -10.13 15.08
N HIS A 204 2.66 -9.45 15.00
CA HIS A 204 2.75 -8.00 15.10
C HIS A 204 3.82 -7.47 14.15
N LEU A 205 3.56 -6.32 13.56
CA LEU A 205 4.55 -5.61 12.77
C LEU A 205 5.32 -4.68 13.71
N VAL A 206 6.62 -4.93 13.86
CA VAL A 206 7.51 -4.03 14.61
C VAL A 206 8.17 -3.10 13.63
N ILE A 207 7.88 -1.82 13.78
CA ILE A 207 8.58 -0.75 13.10
C ILE A 207 9.89 -0.61 13.83
N ALA A 208 10.96 -1.08 13.21
CA ALA A 208 12.31 -0.94 13.74
C ALA A 208 12.66 0.55 13.76
N ASP A 209 12.78 1.15 14.95
CA ASP A 209 13.31 2.52 15.13
C ASP A 209 14.79 2.61 14.69
N ASP A 210 15.46 1.46 14.52
CA ASP A 210 16.90 1.26 14.48
C ASP A 210 17.45 0.81 13.12
N PHE A 211 16.90 1.31 12.01
CA PHE A 211 17.75 1.42 10.82
C PHE A 211 18.72 2.59 11.05
N SER A 212 19.86 2.31 11.69
CA SER A 212 20.92 3.26 12.05
C SER A 212 21.51 4.02 10.86
N GLU A 213 21.30 3.51 9.65
CA GLU A 213 21.10 4.36 8.49
C GLU A 213 19.80 3.91 7.84
N PRO A 214 18.81 4.79 7.68
CA PRO A 214 17.67 4.38 6.90
C PRO A 214 18.25 4.14 5.48
N LEU A 215 17.94 3.00 4.87
CA LEU A 215 18.43 2.74 3.50
C LEU A 215 17.70 3.73 2.57
N PRO A 216 18.39 4.40 1.65
CA PRO A 216 18.04 5.74 1.14
C PRO A 216 16.79 5.86 0.25
N TRP A 217 15.86 4.90 0.25
CA TRP A 217 14.65 4.91 -0.57
C TRP A 217 13.66 6.05 -0.29
N TRP A 218 13.82 6.88 0.75
CA TRP A 218 13.04 8.14 0.84
C TRP A 218 13.69 9.29 0.05
N LYS A 219 14.97 9.15 -0.35
CA LYS A 219 15.59 10.13 -1.23
C LYS A 219 14.92 9.98 -2.60
N PRO A 220 14.37 11.06 -3.18
CA PRO A 220 13.65 10.99 -4.45
C PRO A 220 14.42 10.24 -5.54
N SER A 221 15.75 10.37 -5.60
CA SER A 221 16.60 9.64 -6.55
C SER A 221 16.51 8.11 -6.45
N TYR A 222 16.33 7.56 -5.24
CA TYR A 222 16.18 6.11 -5.04
C TYR A 222 14.73 5.63 -5.26
N GLN A 223 13.72 6.48 -5.02
CA GLN A 223 12.33 6.15 -5.40
C GLN A 223 12.19 6.11 -6.92
N THR A 224 12.76 7.11 -7.59
CA THR A 224 12.87 7.14 -9.05
C THR A 224 13.61 5.89 -9.53
N ALA A 225 14.74 5.54 -8.90
CA ALA A 225 15.49 4.33 -9.20
C ALA A 225 14.63 3.05 -9.15
N LEU A 226 13.98 2.83 -8.01
CA LEU A 226 13.13 1.65 -7.78
C LEU A 226 11.92 1.64 -8.71
N SER A 227 11.35 2.80 -9.04
CA SER A 227 10.24 2.91 -9.99
C SER A 227 10.64 2.54 -11.43
N ILE A 228 11.88 2.87 -11.83
CA ILE A 228 12.43 2.51 -13.14
C ILE A 228 12.71 1.01 -13.16
N VAL A 229 13.41 0.52 -12.15
CA VAL A 229 13.73 -0.89 -11.95
C VAL A 229 12.48 -1.76 -11.95
N HIS A 230 11.45 -1.40 -11.16
CA HIS A 230 10.25 -2.21 -11.06
C HIS A 230 9.50 -2.28 -12.41
N ARG A 231 9.49 -1.18 -13.18
CA ARG A 231 8.83 -1.15 -14.50
C ARG A 231 9.54 -2.00 -15.55
N ARG A 232 10.86 -2.13 -15.47
CA ARG A 232 11.68 -2.74 -16.53
C ARG A 232 12.25 -4.11 -16.18
N GLN A 233 12.25 -4.50 -14.90
CA GLN A 233 12.85 -5.70 -14.31
C GLN A 233 14.38 -5.85 -14.54
N PHE A 234 14.94 -5.30 -15.63
CA PHE A 234 16.36 -5.23 -15.98
C PHE A 234 16.66 -3.85 -16.56
N VAL A 235 17.64 -3.13 -15.99
CA VAL A 235 17.99 -1.77 -16.43
C VAL A 235 19.51 -1.64 -16.50
N CYS A 236 20.03 -1.19 -17.65
CA CYS A 236 21.44 -0.84 -17.80
C CYS A 236 21.73 0.51 -17.11
N PRO A 237 22.90 0.71 -16.47
CA PRO A 237 23.24 1.97 -15.79
C PRO A 237 23.08 3.24 -16.65
N ALA A 238 23.32 3.16 -17.96
CA ALA A 238 23.18 4.30 -18.87
C ALA A 238 21.71 4.68 -19.10
N GLU A 239 20.83 3.70 -19.31
CA GLU A 239 19.39 3.92 -19.45
C GLU A 239 18.78 4.44 -18.16
N PHE A 240 19.17 3.83 -17.04
CA PHE A 240 18.80 4.29 -15.72
C PHE A 240 19.23 5.74 -15.48
N ALA A 241 20.47 6.09 -15.84
CA ALA A 241 21.01 7.44 -15.69
C ALA A 241 20.21 8.47 -16.49
N ALA A 242 19.87 8.13 -17.74
CA ALA A 242 19.06 8.98 -18.62
C ALA A 242 17.65 9.24 -18.04
N GLU A 243 17.01 8.22 -17.47
CA GLU A 243 15.64 8.34 -16.94
C GLU A 243 15.58 8.92 -15.52
N SER A 244 16.59 8.65 -14.68
CA SER A 244 16.64 9.13 -13.28
C SER A 244 17.27 10.52 -13.12
N ALA A 245 17.85 11.07 -14.19
CA ALA A 245 18.70 12.27 -14.15
C ALA A 245 19.89 12.15 -13.17
N VAL A 246 20.40 10.93 -12.98
CA VAL A 246 21.57 10.63 -12.15
C VAL A 246 22.75 10.31 -13.08
N ASN A 247 23.99 10.68 -12.75
CA ASN A 247 25.13 10.29 -13.61
C ASN A 247 25.36 8.77 -13.62
N VAL A 248 26.00 8.27 -14.67
CA VAL A 248 26.20 6.82 -14.91
C VAL A 248 26.96 6.12 -13.77
N GLY A 249 28.02 6.74 -13.22
CA GLY A 249 28.78 6.14 -12.11
C GLY A 249 27.96 6.02 -10.82
N ARG A 250 27.14 7.03 -10.52
CA ARG A 250 26.24 7.03 -9.38
C ARG A 250 25.05 6.10 -9.61
N ALA A 251 24.56 5.98 -10.84
CA ALA A 251 23.57 4.98 -11.24
C ALA A 251 24.07 3.56 -10.99
N ALA A 252 25.29 3.24 -11.43
CA ALA A 252 25.91 1.94 -11.17
C ALA A 252 26.01 1.63 -9.67
N ASN A 253 26.43 2.60 -8.85
CA ASN A 253 26.47 2.44 -7.39
C ASN A 253 25.09 2.20 -6.76
N VAL A 254 24.04 2.87 -7.27
CA VAL A 254 22.67 2.65 -6.81
C VAL A 254 22.19 1.25 -7.17
N LEU A 255 22.38 0.82 -8.42
CA LEU A 255 22.00 -0.52 -8.89
C LEU A 255 22.76 -1.62 -8.13
N ALA A 256 24.06 -1.44 -7.89
CA ALA A 256 24.88 -2.39 -7.13
C ALA A 256 24.40 -2.54 -5.68
N ARG A 257 24.04 -1.44 -5.00
CA ARG A 257 23.44 -1.50 -3.65
C ARG A 257 22.08 -2.21 -3.67
N LEU A 258 21.23 -1.90 -4.64
CA LEU A 258 19.94 -2.56 -4.80
C LEU A 258 20.11 -4.08 -5.02
N GLN A 259 21.07 -4.50 -5.83
CA GLN A 259 21.40 -5.91 -6.04
C GLN A 259 21.95 -6.56 -4.75
N GLN A 260 22.90 -5.93 -4.06
CA GLN A 260 23.50 -6.42 -2.81
C GLN A 260 22.43 -6.71 -1.75
N HIS A 261 21.39 -5.88 -1.69
CA HIS A 261 20.30 -6.05 -0.74
C HIS A 261 19.12 -6.86 -1.28
N GLY A 262 19.19 -7.39 -2.51
CA GLY A 262 18.19 -8.29 -3.09
C GLY A 262 16.97 -7.60 -3.72
N TYR A 263 17.05 -6.30 -3.98
CA TYR A 263 16.02 -5.49 -4.66
C TYR A 263 16.06 -5.63 -6.19
N LEU A 264 17.16 -6.15 -6.73
CA LEU A 264 17.38 -6.44 -8.15
C LEU A 264 17.91 -7.87 -8.28
N ASP A 265 17.32 -8.64 -9.19
CA ASP A 265 17.95 -9.87 -9.69
C ASP A 265 18.16 -9.70 -11.19
N PHE A 266 19.41 -9.80 -11.65
CA PHE A 266 19.77 -9.70 -13.06
C PHE A 266 19.51 -11.00 -13.83
N ARG A 267 18.85 -12.00 -13.22
CA ARG A 267 18.50 -13.24 -13.92
C ARG A 267 17.66 -12.95 -15.16
N PRO A 268 18.13 -13.24 -16.39
CA PRO A 268 17.35 -13.01 -17.59
C PRO A 268 15.98 -13.68 -17.48
N ASN A 269 14.94 -12.99 -17.94
CA ASN A 269 13.61 -13.55 -18.12
C ASN A 269 13.72 -14.79 -19.03
N PRO A 270 13.27 -15.99 -18.61
CA PRO A 270 13.32 -17.17 -19.47
C PRO A 270 12.43 -17.05 -20.71
N ALA A 271 11.54 -16.05 -20.78
CA ALA A 271 10.77 -15.72 -21.99
C ALA A 271 11.45 -14.69 -22.91
N ALA A 272 12.69 -14.28 -22.62
CA ALA A 272 13.49 -13.42 -23.48
C ALA A 272 14.62 -14.26 -24.09
N GLU A 273 14.28 -15.09 -25.08
CA GLU A 273 15.25 -15.99 -25.75
C GLU A 273 16.23 -15.25 -26.68
N ASP A 274 16.08 -13.95 -26.93
CA ASP A 274 16.92 -13.24 -27.90
C ASP A 274 17.58 -11.98 -27.32
N MET A 275 18.58 -12.10 -26.44
CA MET A 275 19.55 -11.01 -26.19
C MET A 275 20.92 -11.54 -25.75
N GLU A 276 21.76 -11.84 -26.74
CA GLU A 276 23.12 -12.39 -26.59
C GLU A 276 24.19 -11.34 -26.25
N MET A 277 23.87 -10.22 -25.59
CA MET A 277 24.79 -9.07 -25.54
C MET A 277 25.43 -8.69 -24.19
N TRP A 278 25.24 -9.45 -23.10
CA TRP A 278 25.75 -9.02 -21.78
C TRP A 278 26.26 -10.13 -20.85
N ALA A 279 27.05 -11.07 -21.36
CA ALA A 279 27.89 -11.91 -20.50
C ALA A 279 29.17 -11.14 -20.13
N LEU A 280 29.22 -10.55 -18.93
CA LEU A 280 30.53 -10.32 -18.29
C LEU A 280 31.11 -11.70 -17.94
N PRO A 281 32.38 -12.01 -18.28
CA PRO A 281 32.95 -13.30 -18.00
C PRO A 281 32.98 -13.52 -16.49
N LEU A 282 32.25 -14.53 -16.01
CA LEU A 282 32.40 -15.05 -14.66
C LEU A 282 33.86 -15.47 -14.50
N GLN A 283 34.57 -14.89 -13.53
CA GLN A 283 35.91 -15.38 -13.18
C GLN A 283 35.76 -16.79 -12.58
N ASP A 284 36.73 -17.67 -12.84
CA ASP A 284 36.66 -19.11 -12.58
C ASP A 284 36.28 -19.47 -11.13
N GLU A 285 36.60 -18.60 -10.16
CA GLU A 285 36.22 -18.79 -8.75
C GLU A 285 34.71 -18.66 -8.49
N ASP A 286 34.01 -17.80 -9.25
CA ASP A 286 32.56 -17.59 -9.11
C ASP A 286 31.75 -18.72 -9.77
N ALA A 287 32.28 -19.31 -10.84
CA ALA A 287 31.70 -20.51 -11.47
C ALA A 287 31.77 -21.72 -10.53
N ALA A 288 32.91 -21.93 -9.87
CA ALA A 288 33.09 -22.99 -8.88
C ALA A 288 32.17 -22.81 -7.65
N ARG A 289 31.98 -21.56 -7.21
CA ARG A 289 31.11 -21.22 -6.07
C ARG A 289 29.63 -21.39 -6.40
N ALA A 290 29.22 -21.03 -7.62
CA ALA A 290 27.87 -21.25 -8.12
C ALA A 290 27.55 -22.75 -8.28
N GLU A 291 28.51 -23.55 -8.72
CA GLU A 291 28.32 -25.00 -8.85
C GLU A 291 28.29 -25.72 -7.50
N LYS A 292 29.12 -25.29 -6.54
CA LYS A 292 29.04 -25.74 -5.15
C LYS A 292 27.66 -25.45 -4.55
N TRP A 293 27.13 -24.25 -4.78
CA TRP A 293 25.80 -23.84 -4.31
C TRP A 293 24.66 -24.66 -4.95
N ARG A 294 24.77 -25.03 -6.24
CA ARG A 294 23.81 -25.93 -6.92
C ARG A 294 23.83 -27.34 -6.35
N LYS A 295 25.01 -27.90 -6.05
CA LYS A 295 25.16 -29.24 -5.48
C LYS A 295 24.64 -29.34 -4.04
N GLU A 296 24.74 -28.25 -3.26
CA GLU A 296 24.24 -28.18 -1.88
C GLU A 296 22.70 -28.10 -1.80
N ARG A 297 22.02 -27.48 -2.77
CA ARG A 297 20.55 -27.41 -2.80
C ARG A 297 19.85 -28.61 -3.46
N GLY A 298 20.54 -29.36 -4.30
CA GLY A 298 19.99 -30.55 -4.96
C GLY A 298 19.75 -31.76 -4.05
N ARG A 299 20.18 -31.72 -2.77
CA ARG A 299 20.05 -32.83 -1.81
C ARG A 299 18.98 -32.62 -0.74
N GLY A 300 18.20 -31.54 -0.80
CA GLY A 300 17.25 -31.15 0.26
C GLY A 300 15.77 -31.42 -0.03
N GLN A 301 15.44 -32.24 -1.04
CA GLN A 301 14.09 -32.73 -1.28
C GLN A 301 14.18 -34.16 -1.81
N VAL A 302 14.14 -35.14 -0.90
CA VAL A 302 13.40 -36.43 -0.93
C VAL A 302 13.84 -37.15 0.36
N GLY A 303 12.88 -37.37 1.28
CA GLY A 303 13.08 -38.03 2.57
C GLY A 303 12.33 -37.32 3.67
#